data_AF-A0A961JCC6-F1
#
_entry.id   AF-A0A961JCC6-F1
#
_cell.length_a   1.000
_cell.length_b   1.000
_cell.length_c   1.000
_cell.angle_alpha   90.00
_cell.angle_beta   90.00
_cell.angle_gamma   90.00
#
_symmetry.space_group_name_H-M   'P 1'
#
loop_
_entity.id
_entity.type
_entity.pdbx_description
1 polymer ?
#
loop_
_entity_poly.entity_id
_entity_poly.type
_entity_poly.pdbx_seq_one_letter_code
_entity_poly.pdbx_strand_id
1 'polypeptide(L)'
;MSPHLQTTMRYRGPRYTVYSLMVLAACAAIALTVWLIVLPRMVVPDLKPDLSGPPIPYDTLTSETTYPHYLSDGRKVHEDWLAAIARYPDVRDCLAPEERLADDPDLRRFDWAGVRGHMNRDICLFRVFTSLGTPERATAWLRSQGFDPHEPMPYAWGDDAGVMVGGGYSPRDDHVLLPGGPVLGRWVTAHVIYGETITARWSQDGALVSVGFSSNSL
;
A
#
# COMPACT_ATOMS: atom_id res chain seq x y z
N MET A 1 2.28 -80.33 11.70
CA MET A 1 1.41 -79.87 10.60
C MET A 1 1.47 -78.34 10.58
N SER A 2 2.30 -77.77 9.70
CA SER A 2 2.39 -76.31 9.48
C SER A 2 2.10 -76.02 8.01
N PRO A 3 1.14 -75.16 7.67
CA PRO A 3 0.93 -74.75 6.30
C PRO A 3 1.91 -73.64 5.93
N HIS A 4 2.73 -73.90 4.90
CA HIS A 4 3.53 -72.88 4.23
C HIS A 4 2.61 -71.89 3.50
N LEU A 5 2.60 -70.64 3.96
CA LEU A 5 2.05 -69.50 3.23
C LEU A 5 3.01 -69.10 2.11
N GLN A 6 2.67 -69.44 0.87
CA GLN A 6 3.33 -68.90 -0.31
C GLN A 6 2.79 -67.49 -0.60
N THR A 7 3.58 -66.47 -0.27
CA THR A 7 3.31 -65.08 -0.65
C THR A 7 3.62 -64.90 -2.13
N THR A 8 2.58 -64.79 -2.96
CA THR A 8 2.73 -64.47 -4.38
C THR A 8 3.08 -62.99 -4.54
N MET A 9 4.34 -62.72 -4.88
CA MET A 9 4.83 -61.38 -5.22
C MET A 9 4.26 -60.99 -6.59
N ARG A 10 3.15 -60.23 -6.61
CA ARG A 10 2.57 -59.68 -7.84
C ARG A 10 3.52 -58.64 -8.43
N TYR A 11 4.19 -59.01 -9.52
CA TYR A 11 4.98 -58.11 -10.35
C TYR A 11 4.06 -57.02 -10.95
N ARG A 12 4.11 -55.80 -10.41
CA ARG A 12 3.46 -54.61 -11.00
C ARG A 12 4.25 -54.22 -12.26
N GLY A 13 3.71 -54.58 -13.41
CA GLY A 13 4.36 -54.37 -14.72
C GLY A 13 4.63 -52.90 -15.08
N PRO A 14 5.38 -52.68 -16.19
CA PRO A 14 5.96 -51.39 -16.63
C PRO A 14 4.95 -50.29 -17.00
N ARG A 15 3.64 -50.55 -16.87
CA ARG A 15 2.58 -49.59 -17.17
C ARG A 15 2.52 -48.45 -16.16
N TYR A 16 2.90 -48.68 -14.90
CA TYR A 16 2.91 -47.62 -13.88
C TYR A 16 3.97 -46.55 -14.17
N THR A 17 5.12 -46.92 -14.71
CA THR A 17 6.21 -46.00 -15.03
C THR A 17 5.85 -45.03 -16.14
N VAL A 18 5.11 -45.50 -17.17
CA VAL A 18 4.67 -44.68 -18.29
C VAL A 18 3.60 -43.68 -17.85
N TYR A 19 2.63 -44.10 -17.02
CA TYR A 19 1.62 -43.20 -16.47
C TYR A 19 2.23 -42.11 -15.58
N SER A 20 3.20 -42.46 -14.71
CA SER A 20 3.86 -41.47 -13.85
C SER A 20 4.67 -40.44 -14.66
N LEU A 21 5.36 -40.86 -15.72
CA LEU A 21 6.09 -39.94 -16.60
C LEU A 21 5.16 -39.01 -17.38
N MET A 22 4.01 -39.51 -17.86
CA MET A 22 3.00 -38.70 -18.54
C MET A 22 2.38 -37.64 -17.62
N VAL A 23 2.08 -37.99 -16.37
CA VAL A 23 1.53 -37.05 -15.38
C VAL A 23 2.53 -35.95 -15.04
N LEU A 24 3.81 -36.30 -14.83
CA LEU A 24 4.87 -35.33 -14.56
C LEU A 24 5.08 -34.36 -15.73
N ALA A 25 5.10 -34.87 -16.97
CA ALA A 25 5.23 -34.04 -18.16
C ALA A 25 4.04 -33.08 -18.32
N ALA A 26 2.81 -33.54 -18.05
CA ALA A 26 1.62 -32.69 -18.09
C ALA A 26 1.66 -31.59 -17.01
N CYS A 27 2.05 -31.91 -15.78
CA CYS A 27 2.22 -30.92 -14.71
C CYS A 27 3.30 -29.88 -15.07
N ALA A 28 4.43 -30.32 -15.63
CA ALA A 28 5.50 -29.42 -16.06
C ALA A 28 5.04 -28.50 -17.20
N ALA A 29 4.30 -29.01 -18.18
CA ALA A 29 3.74 -28.21 -19.26
C ALA A 29 2.74 -27.16 -18.75
N ILE A 30 1.84 -27.53 -17.82
CA ILE A 30 0.89 -26.60 -17.20
C ILE A 30 1.64 -25.53 -16.40
N ALA A 31 2.61 -25.92 -15.57
CA ALA A 31 3.42 -24.99 -14.81
C ALA A 31 4.19 -24.01 -15.72
N LEU A 32 4.78 -24.51 -16.81
CA LEU A 32 5.47 -23.67 -17.79
C LEU A 32 4.50 -22.72 -18.50
N THR A 33 3.29 -23.18 -18.82
CA THR A 33 2.26 -22.35 -19.46
C THR A 33 1.77 -21.25 -18.50
N VAL A 34 1.54 -21.57 -17.23
CA VAL A 34 1.21 -20.59 -16.19
C VAL A 34 2.35 -19.58 -16.02
N TRP A 35 3.60 -20.06 -16.03
CA TRP A 35 4.79 -19.22 -15.87
C TRP A 35 5.05 -18.31 -17.08
N LEU A 36 4.85 -18.79 -18.31
CA LEU A 36 5.10 -18.02 -19.54
C LEU A 36 3.95 -17.12 -19.95
N ILE A 37 2.70 -17.48 -19.64
CA ILE A 37 1.52 -16.76 -20.16
C ILE A 37 0.85 -15.93 -19.08
N VAL A 38 0.76 -16.45 -17.86
CA VAL A 38 -0.02 -15.82 -16.80
C VAL A 38 0.86 -14.88 -15.99
N LEU A 39 2.04 -15.31 -15.53
CA LEU A 39 2.92 -14.45 -14.72
C LEU A 39 3.32 -13.12 -15.39
N PRO A 40 3.66 -13.03 -16.70
CA PRO A 40 4.00 -11.75 -17.32
C PRO A 40 2.78 -10.83 -17.46
N ARG A 41 1.57 -11.41 -17.55
CA ARG A 41 0.29 -10.67 -17.56
C ARG A 41 -0.21 -10.29 -16.16
N MET A 42 0.40 -10.83 -15.11
CA MET A 42 0.14 -10.45 -13.72
C MET A 42 1.03 -9.29 -13.24
N VAL A 43 1.85 -8.70 -14.11
CA VAL A 43 2.59 -7.48 -13.79
C VAL A 43 1.61 -6.32 -13.76
N VAL A 44 1.00 -6.10 -12.60
CA VAL A 44 0.28 -4.86 -12.30
C VAL A 44 1.33 -3.75 -12.35
N PRO A 45 1.17 -2.71 -13.18
CA PRO A 45 2.14 -1.64 -13.25
C PRO A 45 2.14 -0.94 -11.88
N ASP A 46 3.28 -0.99 -11.18
CA ASP A 46 3.45 -0.22 -9.94
C ASP A 46 3.16 1.24 -10.26
N LEU A 47 2.28 1.87 -9.47
CA LEU A 47 2.06 3.30 -9.61
C LEU A 47 3.40 3.99 -9.38
N LYS A 48 3.93 4.60 -10.44
CA LYS A 48 5.14 5.41 -10.33
C LYS A 48 4.67 6.82 -10.00
N PRO A 49 5.02 7.36 -8.82
CA PRO A 49 4.75 8.75 -8.56
C PRO A 49 5.36 9.61 -9.67
N ASP A 50 4.64 10.63 -10.12
CA ASP A 50 5.17 11.63 -11.03
C ASP A 50 6.13 12.54 -10.27
N LEU A 51 7.42 12.23 -10.43
CA LEU A 51 8.53 12.98 -9.86
C LEU A 51 9.22 13.88 -10.90
N SER A 52 8.61 14.08 -12.08
CA SER A 52 9.23 14.83 -13.18
C SER A 52 9.34 16.34 -12.91
N GLY A 53 8.50 16.88 -12.04
CA GLY A 53 8.54 18.27 -11.58
C GLY A 53 9.47 18.51 -10.38
N PRO A 54 9.68 19.79 -10.00
CA PRO A 54 10.46 20.12 -8.81
C PRO A 54 9.82 19.53 -7.54
N PRO A 55 10.62 19.26 -6.48
CA PRO A 55 10.10 18.86 -5.18
C PRO A 55 9.05 19.84 -4.65
N ILE A 56 8.04 19.33 -3.94
CA ILE A 56 7.04 20.16 -3.30
C ILE A 56 7.66 20.74 -2.03
N PRO A 57 7.68 22.08 -1.86
CA PRO A 57 8.22 22.69 -0.65
C PRO A 57 7.37 22.30 0.56
N TYR A 58 8.02 22.14 1.70
CA TYR A 58 7.42 21.85 2.99
C TYR A 58 7.92 22.86 4.03
N ASP A 59 7.17 23.07 5.10
CA ASP A 59 7.50 24.08 6.12
C ASP A 59 8.51 23.54 7.13
N THR A 60 8.32 22.29 7.54
CA THR A 60 9.19 21.61 8.52
C THR A 60 9.06 20.10 8.38
N LEU A 61 10.08 19.35 8.81
CA LEU A 61 10.00 17.90 8.89
C LEU A 61 9.37 17.51 10.23
N THR A 62 8.24 16.84 10.14
CA THR A 62 7.44 16.54 11.34
C THR A 62 7.89 15.25 12.01
N SER A 63 7.89 15.28 13.34
CA SER A 63 8.10 14.11 14.20
C SER A 63 7.03 14.05 15.28
N GLU A 64 6.93 12.91 15.97
CA GLU A 64 6.02 12.73 17.10
C GLU A 64 6.29 13.72 18.23
N THR A 65 7.53 14.22 18.33
CA THR A 65 7.91 15.19 19.36
C THR A 65 7.41 16.61 19.05
N THR A 66 7.34 16.97 17.77
CA THR A 66 6.97 18.31 17.29
C THR A 66 5.48 18.41 16.95
N TYR A 67 4.92 17.35 16.35
CA TYR A 67 3.54 17.26 15.91
C TYR A 67 3.00 15.88 16.28
N PRO A 68 2.60 15.71 17.55
CA PRO A 68 2.09 14.43 18.00
C PRO A 68 0.76 14.12 17.35
N HIS A 69 0.61 12.91 16.80
CA HIS A 69 -0.61 12.52 16.08
C HIS A 69 -1.88 12.59 16.95
N TYR A 70 -1.73 12.48 18.27
CA TYR A 70 -2.84 12.49 19.22
C TYR A 70 -3.44 13.86 19.53
N LEU A 71 -2.81 14.95 19.08
CA LEU A 71 -3.27 16.33 19.37
C LEU A 71 -4.13 16.94 18.27
N SER A 72 -4.19 16.34 17.09
CA SER A 72 -4.89 16.94 15.95
C SER A 72 -6.41 16.82 16.04
N ASP A 73 -6.94 15.79 16.71
CA ASP A 73 -8.38 15.56 16.84
C ASP A 73 -8.90 15.52 18.30
N GLY A 74 -8.02 15.71 19.29
CA GLY A 74 -8.36 15.71 20.71
C GLY A 74 -8.88 14.37 21.24
N ARG A 75 -8.85 13.28 20.45
CA ARG A 75 -9.34 11.97 20.85
C ARG A 75 -8.19 11.11 21.36
N LYS A 76 -8.49 10.23 22.32
CA LYS A 76 -7.53 9.23 22.79
C LYS A 76 -7.14 8.33 21.63
N VAL A 77 -5.84 8.24 21.37
CA VAL A 77 -5.28 7.28 20.42
C VAL A 77 -5.66 5.87 20.86
N HIS A 78 -6.30 5.12 19.96
CA HIS A 78 -6.59 3.72 20.19
C HIS A 78 -5.27 2.95 20.35
N GLU A 79 -5.20 2.00 21.27
CA GLU A 79 -3.95 1.30 21.61
C GLU A 79 -3.23 0.70 20.39
N ASP A 80 -4.01 0.23 19.41
CA ASP A 80 -3.53 -0.33 18.15
C ASP A 80 -2.65 0.64 17.31
N TRP A 81 -2.83 1.95 17.48
CA TRP A 81 -2.05 2.97 16.77
C TRP A 81 -0.69 3.24 17.39
N LEU A 82 -0.49 2.90 18.68
CA LEU A 82 0.77 3.15 19.39
C LEU A 82 1.94 2.44 18.73
N ALA A 83 1.71 1.23 18.19
CA ALA A 83 2.72 0.49 17.45
C ALA A 83 3.11 1.17 16.13
N ALA A 84 2.14 1.80 15.44
CA ALA A 84 2.40 2.55 14.22
C ALA A 84 3.17 3.84 14.51
N ILE A 85 2.77 4.59 15.54
CA ILE A 85 3.44 5.80 16.01
C ILE A 85 4.89 5.51 16.39
N ALA A 86 5.12 4.45 17.16
CA ALA A 86 6.47 4.05 17.57
C ALA A 86 7.35 3.59 16.40
N ARG A 87 6.74 3.06 15.33
CA ARG A 87 7.45 2.61 14.13
C ARG A 87 7.83 3.76 13.20
N TYR A 88 6.96 4.77 13.09
CA TYR A 88 7.17 5.94 12.25
C TYR A 88 7.15 7.20 13.12
N PRO A 89 8.17 7.45 13.95
CA PRO A 89 8.24 8.64 14.78
C PRO A 89 8.58 9.91 13.97
N ASP A 90 9.19 9.81 12.78
CA ASP A 90 9.58 10.94 11.93
C ASP A 90 9.00 10.78 10.51
N VAL A 91 8.75 11.90 9.81
CA VAL A 91 8.31 11.87 8.40
C VAL A 91 9.31 11.14 7.52
N ARG A 92 10.61 11.21 7.83
CA ARG A 92 11.68 10.51 7.11
C ARG A 92 11.51 8.99 7.16
N ASP A 93 10.95 8.44 8.23
CA ASP A 93 10.71 6.99 8.34
C ASP A 93 9.68 6.49 7.32
N CYS A 94 8.86 7.38 6.78
CA CYS A 94 7.83 7.12 5.78
C CYS A 94 8.35 7.24 4.34
N LEU A 95 9.60 7.70 4.15
CA LEU A 95 10.18 7.94 2.82
C LEU A 95 11.02 6.76 2.36
N ALA A 96 11.28 6.74 1.05
CA ALA A 96 12.21 5.83 0.42
C ALA A 96 13.59 5.90 1.11
N PRO A 97 14.34 4.78 1.20
CA PRO A 97 15.60 4.72 1.93
C PRO A 97 16.60 5.83 1.60
N GLU A 98 16.64 6.28 0.35
CA GLU A 98 17.56 7.30 -0.14
C GLU A 98 17.25 8.70 0.42
N GLU A 99 15.98 8.99 0.71
CA GLU A 99 15.54 10.30 1.21
C GLU A 99 15.67 10.43 2.72
N ARG A 100 15.75 9.31 3.46
CA ARG A 100 15.80 9.33 4.93
C ARG A 100 16.98 10.11 5.48
N LEU A 101 18.10 10.10 4.74
CA LEU A 101 19.35 10.76 5.12
C LEU A 101 19.62 12.04 4.31
N ALA A 102 18.73 12.43 3.39
CA ALA A 102 18.91 13.62 2.59
C ALA A 102 18.74 14.88 3.46
N ASP A 103 19.56 15.91 3.23
CA ASP A 103 19.43 17.18 3.99
C ASP A 103 18.06 17.83 3.74
N ASP A 104 17.60 17.80 2.48
CA ASP A 104 16.31 18.30 2.01
C ASP A 104 15.56 17.20 1.24
N PRO A 105 14.81 16.31 1.94
CA PRO A 105 14.16 15.17 1.33
C PRO A 105 12.95 15.55 0.47
N ASP A 106 12.75 14.86 -0.66
CA ASP A 106 11.54 14.97 -1.46
C ASP A 106 10.41 14.12 -0.87
N LEU A 107 9.44 14.76 -0.20
CA LEU A 107 8.31 14.07 0.43
C LEU A 107 7.42 13.30 -0.56
N ARG A 108 7.54 13.52 -1.88
CA ARG A 108 6.84 12.73 -2.90
C ARG A 108 7.41 11.31 -3.04
N ARG A 109 8.61 11.06 -2.53
CA ARG A 109 9.24 9.73 -2.52
C ARG A 109 8.83 8.93 -1.29
N PHE A 110 7.52 8.76 -1.17
CA PHE A 110 6.90 7.99 -0.12
C PHE A 110 7.18 6.49 -0.30
N ASP A 111 7.54 5.79 0.77
CA ASP A 111 7.82 4.35 0.74
C ASP A 111 6.52 3.54 0.85
N TRP A 112 5.68 3.57 -0.18
CA TRP A 112 4.42 2.80 -0.21
C TRP A 112 4.62 1.30 0.04
N ALA A 113 5.78 0.75 -0.34
CA ALA A 113 6.11 -0.65 -0.17
C ALA A 113 6.50 -1.00 1.28
N GLY A 114 7.27 -0.13 1.95
CA GLY A 114 7.65 -0.26 3.35
C GLY A 114 6.53 0.10 4.32
N VAL A 115 5.72 1.11 3.99
CA VAL A 115 4.59 1.59 4.81
C VAL A 115 3.34 0.73 4.56
N ARG A 116 3.34 -0.45 5.20
CA ARG A 116 2.27 -1.46 5.06
C ARG A 116 1.21 -1.34 6.14
N GLY A 117 -0.06 -1.45 5.74
CA GLY A 117 -1.23 -1.44 6.64
C GLY A 117 -1.81 -0.05 6.86
N HIS A 118 -3.13 0.02 7.08
CA HIS A 118 -3.89 1.28 7.12
C HIS A 118 -3.38 2.25 8.18
N MET A 119 -3.20 1.80 9.43
CA MET A 119 -2.72 2.68 10.52
C MET A 119 -1.33 3.26 10.24
N ASN A 120 -0.42 2.46 9.68
CA ASN A 120 0.92 2.94 9.33
C ASN A 120 0.86 4.02 8.24
N ARG A 121 -0.04 3.85 7.27
CA ARG A 121 -0.26 4.83 6.20
C ARG A 121 -0.88 6.11 6.74
N ASP A 122 -1.86 6.00 7.63
CA ASP A 122 -2.48 7.17 8.24
C ASP A 122 -1.47 8.00 9.03
N ILE A 123 -0.64 7.36 9.88
CA ILE A 123 0.46 8.06 10.58
C ILE A 123 1.39 8.74 9.59
N CYS A 124 1.84 8.01 8.57
CA CYS A 124 2.79 8.54 7.61
C CYS A 124 2.22 9.67 6.74
N LEU A 125 0.98 9.55 6.29
CA LEU A 125 0.30 10.61 5.55
C LEU A 125 0.03 11.83 6.43
N PHE A 126 -0.33 11.62 7.70
CA PHE A 126 -0.44 12.71 8.68
C PHE A 126 0.88 13.48 8.79
N ARG A 127 2.01 12.78 8.91
CA ARG A 127 3.34 13.42 8.94
C ARG A 127 3.65 14.17 7.67
N VAL A 128 3.44 13.55 6.50
CA VAL A 128 3.68 14.21 5.21
C VAL A 128 2.83 15.47 5.10
N PHE A 129 1.52 15.40 5.34
CA PHE A 129 0.62 16.54 5.17
C PHE A 129 0.82 17.64 6.21
N THR A 130 1.21 17.28 7.43
CA THR A 130 1.61 18.26 8.44
C THR A 130 2.91 18.95 8.04
N SER A 131 3.86 18.22 7.46
CA SER A 131 5.13 18.79 6.96
C SER A 131 4.88 19.75 5.79
N LEU A 132 3.98 19.38 4.87
CA LEU A 132 3.57 20.21 3.76
C LEU A 132 2.82 21.48 4.21
N GLY A 133 2.11 21.44 5.33
CA GLY A 133 1.52 22.60 6.00
C GLY A 133 0.21 23.11 5.39
N THR A 134 0.01 23.01 4.07
CA THR A 134 -1.18 23.57 3.40
C THR A 134 -1.99 22.56 2.60
N PRO A 135 -3.33 22.75 2.48
CA PRO A 135 -4.19 21.96 1.60
C PRO A 135 -3.68 21.89 0.16
N GLU A 136 -3.20 23.00 -0.41
CA GLU A 136 -2.77 23.08 -1.82
C GLU A 136 -1.54 22.21 -2.08
N ARG A 137 -0.58 22.19 -1.16
CA ARG A 137 0.60 21.33 -1.26
C ARG A 137 0.24 19.87 -1.06
N ALA A 138 -0.71 19.56 -0.18
CA ALA A 138 -1.23 18.19 -0.05
C ALA A 138 -1.97 17.73 -1.32
N THR A 139 -2.74 18.60 -1.97
CA THR A 139 -3.36 18.35 -3.28
C THR A 139 -2.29 18.09 -4.35
N ALA A 140 -1.24 18.90 -4.41
CA ALA A 140 -0.13 18.68 -5.33
C ALA A 140 0.60 17.34 -5.05
N TRP A 141 0.76 16.98 -3.78
CA TRP A 141 1.33 15.69 -3.39
C TRP A 141 0.44 14.54 -3.87
N LEU A 142 -0.87 14.59 -3.63
CA LEU A 142 -1.81 13.58 -4.11
C LEU A 142 -1.74 13.39 -5.63
N ARG A 143 -1.69 14.48 -6.41
CA ARG A 143 -1.49 14.42 -7.87
C ARG A 143 -0.17 13.75 -8.22
N SER A 144 0.92 14.09 -7.54
CA SER A 144 2.23 13.44 -7.75
C SER A 144 2.20 11.95 -7.42
N GLN A 145 1.33 11.53 -6.51
CA GLN A 145 1.10 10.13 -6.18
C GLN A 145 0.05 9.47 -7.09
N GLY A 146 -0.35 10.09 -8.21
CA GLY A 146 -1.29 9.51 -9.18
C GLY A 146 -2.76 9.45 -8.73
N PHE A 147 -3.12 10.13 -7.64
CA PHE A 147 -4.53 10.32 -7.29
C PHE A 147 -5.16 11.43 -8.15
N ASP A 148 -6.48 11.40 -8.26
CA ASP A 148 -7.29 12.49 -8.82
C ASP A 148 -7.93 13.29 -7.66
N PRO A 149 -7.22 14.29 -7.09
CA PRO A 149 -7.77 15.09 -6.03
C PRO A 149 -8.66 16.20 -6.56
N HIS A 150 -9.76 16.42 -5.84
CA HIS A 150 -10.57 17.61 -5.99
C HIS A 150 -9.84 18.84 -5.43
N GLU A 151 -10.23 20.02 -5.89
CA GLU A 151 -9.77 21.27 -5.28
C GLU A 151 -10.13 21.29 -3.79
N PRO A 152 -9.27 21.89 -2.92
CA PRO A 152 -9.57 22.02 -1.51
C PRO A 152 -10.96 22.62 -1.29
N MET A 153 -11.81 21.91 -0.55
CA MET A 153 -13.21 22.28 -0.38
C MET A 153 -13.51 22.63 1.08
N PRO A 154 -14.36 23.64 1.34
CA PRO A 154 -14.79 23.91 2.69
C PRO A 154 -15.63 22.75 3.22
N TYR A 155 -15.49 22.43 4.51
CA TYR A 155 -16.37 21.51 5.22
C TYR A 155 -16.87 22.16 6.52
N ALA A 156 -18.03 21.70 6.99
CA ALA A 156 -18.55 21.99 8.31
C ALA A 156 -19.23 20.73 8.84
N TRP A 157 -18.78 20.24 9.99
CA TRP A 157 -19.34 19.07 10.67
C TRP A 157 -19.46 19.35 12.17
N GLY A 158 -20.68 19.56 12.65
CA GLY A 158 -20.90 19.98 14.03
C GLY A 158 -20.30 21.36 14.25
N ASP A 159 -19.46 21.49 15.27
CA ASP A 159 -18.75 22.74 15.60
C ASP A 159 -17.40 22.85 14.85
N ASP A 160 -16.98 21.82 14.12
CA ASP A 160 -15.73 21.83 13.36
C ASP A 160 -15.97 22.34 11.93
N ALA A 161 -15.21 23.36 11.52
CA ALA A 161 -15.18 23.84 10.15
C ALA A 161 -13.75 23.99 9.66
N GLY A 162 -13.55 23.96 8.35
CA GLY A 162 -12.23 24.11 7.76
C GLY A 162 -12.18 23.67 6.31
N VAL A 163 -11.03 23.15 5.90
CA VAL A 163 -10.76 22.75 4.52
C VAL A 163 -10.46 21.26 4.46
N MET A 164 -11.09 20.57 3.51
CA MET A 164 -10.86 19.17 3.22
C MET A 164 -10.16 19.03 1.87
N VAL A 165 -9.17 18.15 1.82
CA VAL A 165 -8.56 17.65 0.59
C VAL A 165 -8.83 16.17 0.51
N GLY A 166 -9.30 15.71 -0.64
CA GLY A 166 -9.55 14.30 -0.89
C GLY A 166 -9.14 13.94 -2.31
N GLY A 167 -8.55 12.76 -2.46
CA GLY A 167 -8.20 12.19 -3.76
C GLY A 167 -8.60 10.74 -3.83
N GLY A 168 -9.30 10.40 -4.91
CA GLY A 168 -9.61 9.03 -5.26
C GLY A 168 -8.58 8.46 -6.21
N TYR A 169 -8.37 7.16 -6.09
CA TYR A 169 -7.66 6.35 -7.03
C TYR A 169 -8.58 5.21 -7.48
N SER A 170 -8.66 4.96 -8.80
CA SER A 170 -9.42 3.85 -9.39
C SER A 170 -8.45 2.93 -10.15
N PRO A 171 -8.31 1.66 -9.76
CA PRO A 171 -7.49 0.67 -10.47
C PRO A 171 -7.93 0.36 -11.90
N ARG A 172 -9.12 0.84 -12.33
CA ARG A 172 -9.52 0.78 -13.75
C ARG A 172 -8.66 1.68 -14.64
N ASP A 173 -7.89 2.59 -14.04
CA ASP A 173 -6.94 3.48 -14.70
C ASP A 173 -5.48 2.97 -14.54
N ASP A 174 -5.27 1.67 -14.75
CA ASP A 174 -4.00 0.97 -14.99
C ASP A 174 -2.95 0.78 -13.86
N HIS A 175 -3.23 1.11 -12.59
CA HIS A 175 -2.22 1.03 -11.52
C HIS A 175 -2.79 0.53 -10.17
N VAL A 176 -1.94 0.10 -9.23
CA VAL A 176 -2.36 -0.23 -7.84
C VAL A 176 -1.27 0.25 -6.88
N LEU A 177 -1.63 1.01 -5.83
CA LEU A 177 -0.69 1.53 -4.81
C LEU A 177 -0.21 0.47 -3.80
N LEU A 178 -0.53 -0.80 -4.03
CA LEU A 178 -0.19 -1.91 -3.14
C LEU A 178 0.92 -2.78 -3.75
N PRO A 179 2.18 -2.32 -3.76
CA PRO A 179 3.32 -3.20 -3.99
C PRO A 179 3.58 -3.97 -2.70
N GLY A 180 2.72 -4.93 -2.36
CA GLY A 180 2.67 -5.51 -1.02
C GLY A 180 2.45 -7.00 -0.97
N GLY A 181 3.05 -7.80 -1.85
CA GLY A 181 2.92 -9.26 -1.80
C GLY A 181 3.58 -9.99 -2.95
N PRO A 182 3.63 -11.34 -2.89
CA PRO A 182 4.02 -12.17 -4.04
C PRO A 182 3.11 -11.82 -5.24
N VAL A 183 3.59 -12.06 -6.47
CA VAL A 183 2.91 -11.69 -7.74
C VAL A 183 1.41 -12.06 -7.75
N LEU A 184 1.07 -13.23 -7.24
CA LEU A 184 -0.33 -13.69 -7.13
C LEU A 184 -1.16 -12.82 -6.18
N GLY A 185 -0.59 -12.38 -5.05
CA GLY A 185 -1.22 -11.45 -4.12
C GLY A 185 -1.49 -10.10 -4.78
N ARG A 186 -0.53 -9.55 -5.53
CA ARG A 186 -0.72 -8.29 -6.28
C ARG A 186 -1.84 -8.41 -7.31
N TRP A 187 -1.88 -9.52 -8.05
CA TRP A 187 -2.93 -9.76 -9.04
C TRP A 187 -4.31 -9.87 -8.39
N VAL A 188 -4.46 -10.64 -7.31
CA VAL A 188 -5.74 -10.74 -6.57
C VAL A 188 -6.16 -9.37 -6.04
N THR A 189 -5.25 -8.64 -5.41
CA THR A 189 -5.52 -7.30 -4.90
C THR A 189 -5.95 -6.34 -6.00
N ALA A 190 -5.34 -6.37 -7.19
CA ALA A 190 -5.74 -5.55 -8.33
C ALA A 190 -7.13 -5.88 -8.89
N HIS A 191 -7.63 -7.10 -8.67
CA HIS A 191 -8.95 -7.53 -9.14
C HIS A 191 -10.04 -7.43 -8.05
N VAL A 192 -9.64 -7.33 -6.79
CA VAL A 192 -10.54 -7.24 -5.63
C VAL A 192 -10.70 -5.79 -5.17
N ILE A 193 -9.62 -5.01 -5.15
CA ILE A 193 -9.66 -3.58 -4.81
C ILE A 193 -10.02 -2.80 -6.06
N TYR A 194 -11.07 -1.98 -5.97
CA TYR A 194 -11.55 -1.15 -7.09
C TYR A 194 -11.49 0.35 -6.78
N GLY A 195 -10.98 0.74 -5.62
CA GLY A 195 -10.65 2.14 -5.34
C GLY A 195 -9.90 2.33 -4.04
N GLU A 196 -9.04 3.34 -3.99
CA GLU A 196 -8.40 3.81 -2.77
C GLU A 196 -8.70 5.30 -2.63
N THR A 197 -8.92 5.77 -1.41
CA THR A 197 -9.17 7.19 -1.15
C THR A 197 -8.30 7.67 -0.01
N ILE A 198 -7.69 8.83 -0.21
CA ILE A 198 -7.03 9.60 0.85
C ILE A 198 -7.89 10.82 1.12
N THR A 199 -8.13 11.10 2.40
CA THR A 199 -8.77 12.32 2.85
C THR A 199 -7.93 12.96 3.93
N ALA A 200 -7.87 14.29 3.93
CA ALA A 200 -7.19 15.09 4.92
C ALA A 200 -8.01 16.33 5.23
N ARG A 201 -8.02 16.75 6.49
CA ARG A 201 -8.82 17.89 6.98
C ARG A 201 -7.94 18.84 7.77
N TRP A 202 -8.06 20.12 7.45
CA TRP A 202 -7.46 21.23 8.17
C TRP A 202 -8.55 22.03 8.88
N SER A 203 -8.26 22.54 10.07
CA SER A 203 -9.11 23.48 10.79
C SER A 203 -9.10 24.86 10.10
N GLN A 204 -9.97 25.78 10.53
CA GLN A 204 -9.94 27.17 10.07
C GLN A 204 -8.61 27.88 10.34
N ASP A 205 -7.91 27.49 11.42
CA ASP A 205 -6.60 28.04 11.79
C ASP A 205 -5.45 27.43 10.94
N GLY A 206 -5.77 26.54 10.00
CA GLY A 206 -4.80 25.91 9.11
C GLY A 206 -4.02 24.75 9.74
N ALA A 207 -4.43 24.24 10.90
CA ALA A 207 -3.83 23.05 11.50
C ALA A 207 -4.43 21.78 10.90
N LEU A 208 -3.60 20.79 10.54
CA LEU A 208 -4.10 19.48 10.12
C LEU A 208 -4.77 18.78 11.30
N VAL A 209 -6.04 18.41 11.14
CA VAL A 209 -6.90 17.79 12.16
C VAL A 209 -6.91 16.27 12.02
N SER A 210 -7.00 15.75 10.79
CA SER A 210 -7.07 14.31 10.57
C SER A 210 -6.67 13.94 9.15
N VAL A 211 -6.18 12.71 9.02
CA VAL A 211 -6.01 12.02 7.74
C VAL A 211 -6.71 10.67 7.79
N GLY A 212 -7.16 10.17 6.65
CA GLY A 212 -7.67 8.81 6.53
C GLY A 212 -7.36 8.22 5.15
N PHE A 213 -6.81 7.00 5.16
CA PHE A 213 -6.59 6.14 4.01
C PHE A 213 -7.55 4.95 4.06
N SER A 214 -8.37 4.81 3.03
CA SER A 214 -9.27 3.66 2.88
C SER A 214 -9.10 2.99 1.52
N SER A 215 -9.31 1.68 1.50
CA SER A 215 -9.33 0.86 0.30
C SER A 215 -10.68 0.17 0.18
N ASN A 216 -11.34 0.31 -0.96
CA ASN A 216 -12.61 -0.34 -1.28
C ASN A 216 -12.34 -1.65 -2.02
N SER A 217 -12.77 -2.76 -1.43
CA SER A 217 -12.68 -4.11 -2.01
C SER A 217 -14.05 -4.73 -2.26
N LEU A 218 -14.16 -5.57 -3.29
CA LEU A 218 -15.31 -6.46 -3.55
C LEU A 218 -15.46 -7.54 -2.48
#